data_AF-A0A7C3PVF7-F1
#
_entry.id   AF-A0A7C3PVF7-F1
#
_cell.length_a   1.000
_cell.length_b   1.000
_cell.length_c   1.000
_cell.angle_alpha   90.00
_cell.angle_beta   90.00
_cell.angle_gamma   90.00
#
_symmetry.space_group_name_H-M   'P 1'
#
loop_
_entity.id
_entity.type
_entity.pdbx_description
1 polymer ?
#
loop_
_entity_poly.entity_id
_entity_poly.type
_entity_poly.pdbx_seq_one_letter_code
_entity_poly.pdbx_strand_id
1 'polypeptide(L)'
;MEKRSNKFRKWAAITLTVLAFIAFITVVGSPYGNHKGFEYKLIRHSVEIDAPVEQVYRFLGNSDNASRWSVYVDHISTLNPDSFTDGTPGSKRQCFCNADESGTRWDELITEVVPYKKRQL
;
A
#
# COMPACT_ATOMS: atom_id res chain seq x y z
N MET A 1 -39.47 2.70 41.14
CA MET A 1 -38.98 2.46 39.75
C MET A 1 -38.08 3.59 39.22
N GLU A 2 -38.37 4.85 39.53
CA GLU A 2 -37.69 6.04 38.99
C GLU A 2 -36.17 6.13 39.26
N LYS A 3 -35.70 5.79 40.48
CA LYS A 3 -34.26 5.78 40.81
C LYS A 3 -33.44 4.78 39.99
N ARG A 4 -34.04 3.67 39.55
CA ARG A 4 -33.37 2.63 38.75
C ARG A 4 -33.23 3.09 37.29
N SER A 5 -34.22 3.81 36.78
CA SER A 5 -34.20 4.46 35.46
C SER A 5 -33.10 5.53 35.36
N ASN A 6 -32.95 6.39 36.39
CA ASN A 6 -31.89 7.41 36.38
C ASN A 6 -30.47 6.84 36.48
N LYS A 7 -30.25 5.73 37.20
CA LYS A 7 -28.96 5.03 37.19
C LYS A 7 -28.65 4.46 35.81
N PHE A 8 -29.62 3.81 35.17
CA PHE A 8 -29.46 3.26 33.83
C PHE A 8 -29.12 4.34 32.79
N ARG A 9 -29.83 5.49 32.80
CA ARG A 9 -29.54 6.62 31.90
C ARG A 9 -28.14 7.19 32.10
N LYS A 10 -27.65 7.29 33.35
CA LYS A 10 -26.28 7.72 33.64
C LYS A 10 -25.24 6.75 33.08
N TRP A 11 -25.41 5.45 33.29
CA TRP A 11 -24.51 4.44 32.74
C TRP A 11 -24.52 4.43 31.22
N ALA A 12 -25.70 4.52 30.59
CA ALA A 12 -25.82 4.62 29.13
C ALA A 12 -25.07 5.85 28.58
N ALA A 13 -25.23 7.02 29.23
CA ALA A 13 -24.52 8.24 28.83
C ALA A 13 -22.99 8.09 28.98
N ILE A 14 -22.51 7.53 30.09
CA ILE A 14 -21.07 7.27 30.30
C ILE A 14 -20.53 6.35 29.21
N THR A 15 -21.22 5.23 28.94
CA THR A 15 -20.82 4.29 27.89
C THR A 15 -20.75 4.97 26.53
N LEU A 16 -21.74 5.80 26.18
CA LEU A 16 -21.78 6.49 24.90
C LEU A 16 -20.65 7.52 24.77
N THR A 17 -20.33 8.23 25.85
CA THR A 17 -19.18 9.14 25.90
C THR A 17 -17.86 8.39 25.74
N VAL A 18 -17.69 7.24 26.41
CA VAL A 18 -16.48 6.42 26.28
C VAL A 18 -16.34 5.90 24.84
N LEU A 19 -17.42 5.42 24.22
CA LEU A 19 -17.41 4.96 22.83
C LEU A 19 -17.07 6.10 21.86
N ALA A 20 -17.64 7.29 22.06
CA ALA A 20 -17.32 8.47 21.24
C ALA A 20 -15.84 8.87 21.39
N PHE A 21 -15.30 8.81 22.62
CA PHE A 21 -13.90 9.10 22.88
C PHE A 21 -12.96 8.08 22.24
N ILE A 22 -13.27 6.79 22.31
CA ILE A 22 -12.50 5.74 21.62
C ILE A 22 -12.54 5.96 20.11
N ALA A 23 -13.71 6.22 19.53
CA ALA A 23 -13.84 6.50 18.10
C ALA A 23 -13.00 7.73 17.68
N PHE A 24 -13.02 8.78 18.50
CA PHE A 24 -12.21 9.98 18.27
C PHE A 24 -10.71 9.65 18.26
N ILE A 25 -10.21 8.91 19.27
CA ILE A 25 -8.80 8.49 19.33
C ILE A 25 -8.43 7.65 18.10
N THR A 26 -9.28 6.71 17.69
CA THR A 26 -9.01 5.87 16.51
C THR A 26 -8.92 6.68 15.23
N VAL A 27 -9.78 7.69 15.05
CA VAL A 27 -9.76 8.55 13.86
C VAL A 27 -8.53 9.46 13.86
N VAL A 28 -8.21 10.10 15.00
CA VAL A 28 -7.10 11.05 15.09
C VAL A 28 -5.75 10.35 15.11
N GLY A 29 -5.65 9.18 15.73
CA GLY A 29 -4.44 8.37 15.80
C GLY A 29 -4.24 7.41 14.62
N SER A 30 -5.14 7.42 13.62
CA SER A 30 -5.04 6.54 12.46
C SER A 30 -3.80 6.87 11.61
N PRO A 31 -3.00 5.88 11.19
CA PRO A 31 -1.91 6.10 10.24
C PRO A 31 -2.41 6.35 8.80
N TYR A 32 -3.71 6.19 8.55
CA TYR A 32 -4.33 6.44 7.25
C TYR A 32 -4.68 7.93 7.08
N GLY A 33 -3.89 8.64 6.27
CA GLY A 33 -4.00 10.09 6.16
C GLY A 33 -3.58 10.63 4.79
N ASN A 34 -3.61 11.96 4.66
CA ASN A 34 -3.15 12.65 3.47
C ASN A 34 -1.63 12.84 3.53
N HIS A 35 -0.94 12.54 2.43
CA HIS A 35 0.52 12.69 2.34
C HIS A 35 0.89 13.53 1.12
N LYS A 36 1.94 14.36 1.25
CA LYS A 36 2.43 15.19 0.13
C LYS A 36 2.81 14.29 -1.05
N GLY A 37 2.31 14.63 -2.24
CA GLY A 37 2.55 13.88 -3.48
C GLY A 37 1.49 12.84 -3.82
N PHE A 38 0.43 12.69 -3.01
CA PHE A 38 -0.66 11.75 -3.26
C PHE A 38 -2.02 12.46 -3.15
N GLU A 39 -2.91 12.20 -4.12
CA GLU A 39 -4.25 12.80 -4.16
C GLU A 39 -5.28 12.08 -3.29
N TYR A 40 -4.91 10.94 -2.72
CA TYR A 40 -5.76 10.08 -1.91
C TYR A 40 -5.11 9.77 -0.56
N LYS A 41 -5.94 9.37 0.42
CA LYS A 41 -5.46 8.94 1.73
C LYS A 41 -4.76 7.59 1.61
N LEU A 42 -3.63 7.44 2.29
CA LEU A 42 -2.87 6.19 2.30
C LEU A 42 -2.18 5.99 3.65
N ILE A 43 -1.62 4.79 3.84
CA ILE A 43 -0.68 4.50 4.94
C ILE A 43 0.72 4.58 4.34
N ARG A 44 1.55 5.48 4.87
CA ARG A 44 2.95 5.58 4.46
C ARG A 44 3.82 4.72 5.37
N HIS A 45 4.61 3.84 4.77
CA HIS A 45 5.59 3.02 5.46
C HIS A 45 6.96 3.13 4.79
N SER A 46 8.03 2.87 5.55
CA SER A 46 9.41 2.84 5.07
C SER A 46 10.17 1.75 5.80
N VAL A 47 11.03 1.04 5.07
CA VAL A 47 11.92 0.01 5.59
C VAL A 47 13.35 0.43 5.29
N GLU A 48 14.23 0.33 6.28
CA GLU A 48 15.66 0.51 6.08
C GLU A 48 16.27 -0.80 5.56
N ILE A 49 17.07 -0.70 4.51
CA ILE A 49 17.74 -1.85 3.90
C ILE A 49 19.23 -1.59 4.00
N ASP A 50 19.94 -2.46 4.72
CA ASP A 50 21.39 -2.40 4.88
C ASP A 50 22.08 -2.99 3.63
N ALA A 51 22.00 -2.24 2.52
CA ALA A 51 22.63 -2.57 1.26
C ALA A 51 22.87 -1.31 0.41
N PRO A 52 23.83 -1.34 -0.54
CA PRO A 52 24.02 -0.24 -1.49
C PRO A 52 22.76 0.06 -2.30
N VAL A 53 22.40 1.33 -2.42
CA VAL A 53 21.18 1.79 -3.12
C VAL A 53 21.10 1.28 -4.56
N GLU A 54 22.23 1.19 -5.26
CA GLU A 54 22.30 0.67 -6.63
C GLU A 54 21.86 -0.80 -6.72
N GLN A 55 22.29 -1.62 -5.76
CA GLN A 55 21.93 -3.03 -5.69
C GLN A 55 20.42 -3.18 -5.43
N VAL A 56 19.91 -2.44 -4.45
CA VAL A 56 18.47 -2.43 -4.10
C VAL A 56 17.64 -1.96 -5.29
N TYR A 57 18.06 -0.89 -5.95
CA TYR A 57 17.34 -0.30 -7.07
C TYR A 57 17.25 -1.23 -8.28
N ARG A 58 18.36 -1.92 -8.62
CA ARG A 58 18.39 -2.93 -9.67
C ARG A 58 17.56 -4.15 -9.31
N PHE A 59 17.62 -4.59 -8.05
CA PHE A 59 16.88 -5.75 -7.57
C PHE A 59 15.36 -5.54 -7.65
N LEU A 60 14.86 -4.46 -7.06
CA LEU A 60 13.43 -4.12 -7.04
C LEU A 60 12.90 -3.67 -8.42
N GLY A 61 13.77 -3.20 -9.29
CA GLY A 61 13.41 -2.77 -10.64
C GLY A 61 13.31 -3.88 -11.67
N ASN A 62 13.77 -5.09 -11.35
CA ASN A 62 13.66 -6.24 -12.23
C ASN A 62 12.39 -7.03 -11.89
N SER A 63 11.48 -7.13 -12.85
CA SER A 63 10.20 -7.84 -12.71
C SER A 63 10.39 -9.35 -12.43
N ASP A 64 11.51 -9.96 -12.85
CA ASP A 64 11.82 -11.36 -12.55
C ASP A 64 12.02 -11.62 -11.05
N ASN A 65 12.31 -10.57 -10.27
CA ASN A 65 12.46 -10.69 -8.81
C ASN A 65 11.13 -10.53 -8.06
N ALA A 66 9.98 -10.37 -8.73
CA ALA A 66 8.70 -10.02 -8.11
C ALA A 66 8.33 -10.90 -6.90
N SER A 67 8.35 -12.23 -7.06
CA SER A 67 8.07 -13.20 -5.98
C SER A 67 9.01 -13.09 -4.77
N ARG A 68 10.17 -12.44 -4.93
CA ARG A 68 11.18 -12.32 -3.87
C ARG A 68 10.97 -11.09 -2.99
N TRP A 69 10.37 -10.03 -3.52
CA TRP A 69 10.09 -8.80 -2.77
C TRP A 69 8.59 -8.56 -2.54
N SER A 70 7.72 -9.27 -3.25
CA SER A 70 6.28 -9.22 -3.07
C SER A 70 5.79 -10.49 -2.39
N VAL A 71 4.95 -10.33 -1.38
CA VAL A 71 4.20 -11.44 -0.76
C VAL A 71 2.86 -11.71 -1.47
N TYR A 72 2.52 -10.89 -2.47
CA TYR A 72 1.21 -10.93 -3.15
C TYR A 72 1.30 -11.21 -4.64
N VAL A 73 2.36 -10.71 -5.30
CA VAL A 73 2.61 -10.94 -6.71
C VAL A 73 3.46 -12.21 -6.85
N ASP A 74 2.96 -13.17 -7.62
CA ASP A 74 3.69 -14.38 -7.96
C ASP A 74 4.74 -14.08 -9.03
N HIS A 75 4.31 -13.53 -10.17
CA HIS A 75 5.22 -13.12 -11.24
C HIS A 75 4.67 -11.93 -12.04
N ILE A 76 5.56 -11.36 -12.85
CA ILE A 76 5.27 -10.20 -13.70
C ILE A 76 5.80 -10.49 -15.09
N SER A 77 4.99 -10.22 -16.12
CA SER A 77 5.34 -10.38 -17.54
C SER A 77 5.36 -9.02 -18.23
N THR A 78 6.46 -8.67 -18.91
CA THR A 78 6.54 -7.45 -19.72
C THR A 78 5.72 -7.59 -21.00
N LEU A 79 4.86 -6.61 -21.30
CA LEU A 79 3.91 -6.65 -22.41
C LEU A 79 4.45 -6.05 -23.71
N ASN A 80 5.46 -5.18 -23.65
CA ASN A 80 6.06 -4.52 -24.80
C ASN A 80 7.61 -4.59 -24.82
N PRO A 81 8.21 -5.79 -24.61
CA PRO A 81 9.66 -5.94 -24.48
C PRO A 81 10.43 -5.51 -25.73
N ASP A 82 9.80 -5.59 -26.91
CA ASP A 82 10.41 -5.20 -28.18
C ASP A 82 10.59 -3.68 -28.34
N SER A 83 9.84 -2.89 -27.56
CA SER A 83 9.85 -1.42 -27.65
C SER A 83 10.47 -0.75 -26.42
N PHE A 84 10.33 -1.38 -25.25
CA PHE A 84 10.81 -0.83 -23.99
C PHE A 84 11.48 -1.91 -23.15
N THR A 85 12.64 -1.60 -22.61
CA THR A 85 13.29 -2.44 -21.61
C THR A 85 12.47 -2.44 -20.32
N ASP A 86 12.34 -3.59 -19.68
CA ASP A 86 11.66 -3.67 -18.39
C ASP A 86 12.26 -2.69 -17.36
N GLY A 87 11.42 -2.15 -16.49
CA GLY A 87 11.86 -1.18 -15.48
C GLY A 87 12.10 0.25 -15.98
N THR A 88 11.90 0.56 -17.27
CA THR A 88 12.11 1.88 -17.89
C THR A 88 10.81 2.62 -18.21
N PRO A 89 10.81 3.97 -18.30
CA PRO A 89 9.60 4.73 -18.64
C PRO A 89 9.00 4.30 -19.98
N GLY A 90 7.70 4.04 -20.02
CA GLY A 90 6.98 3.52 -21.19
C GLY A 90 6.87 1.99 -21.24
N SER A 91 7.62 1.27 -20.40
CA SER A 91 7.44 -0.17 -20.24
C SER A 91 6.08 -0.48 -19.60
N LYS A 92 5.37 -1.45 -20.18
CA LYS A 92 4.11 -1.99 -19.68
C LYS A 92 4.34 -3.40 -19.18
N ARG A 93 3.76 -3.73 -18.04
CA ARG A 93 3.90 -5.06 -17.43
C ARG A 93 2.57 -5.53 -16.85
N GLN A 94 2.34 -6.83 -16.87
CA GLN A 94 1.19 -7.48 -16.29
C GLN A 94 1.63 -8.25 -15.04
N CYS A 95 0.95 -8.00 -13.92
CA CYS A 95 1.21 -8.66 -12.65
C CYS A 95 0.18 -9.77 -12.41
N PHE A 96 0.64 -10.92 -11.93
CA PHE A 96 -0.19 -12.08 -11.62
C PHE A 96 -0.04 -12.46 -10.16
N CYS A 97 -1.16 -12.75 -9.48
CA CYS A 97 -1.12 -13.24 -8.10
C CYS A 97 -0.94 -14.75 -7.99
N ASN A 98 -1.23 -15.50 -9.06
CA ASN A 98 -1.16 -16.96 -9.08
C ASN A 98 -0.24 -17.42 -10.21
N ALA A 99 0.49 -18.51 -9.96
CA ALA A 99 1.42 -19.11 -10.92
C ALA A 99 0.75 -19.61 -12.21
N ASP A 100 -0.54 -19.95 -12.15
CA ASP A 100 -1.32 -20.38 -13.32
C ASP A 100 -2.00 -19.21 -14.06
N GLU A 101 -1.65 -17.96 -13.70
CA GLU A 101 -2.19 -16.70 -14.23
C GLU A 101 -3.70 -16.50 -14.04
N SER A 102 -4.36 -17.39 -13.29
CA SER A 102 -5.79 -17.28 -13.00
C SER A 102 -6.06 -16.24 -11.90
N GLY A 103 -7.30 -15.78 -11.81
CA GLY A 103 -7.72 -14.88 -10.74
C GLY A 103 -7.25 -13.43 -10.93
N THR A 104 -6.74 -12.82 -9.85
CA THR A 104 -6.41 -11.39 -9.83
C THR A 104 -5.15 -11.11 -10.65
N ARG A 105 -5.29 -10.16 -11.57
CA ARG A 105 -4.20 -9.59 -12.36
C ARG A 105 -4.47 -8.12 -12.69
N TRP A 106 -3.42 -7.37 -12.96
CA TRP A 106 -3.52 -5.98 -13.40
C TRP A 106 -2.31 -5.61 -14.26
N ASP A 107 -2.49 -4.56 -15.05
CA ASP A 107 -1.42 -3.99 -15.87
C ASP A 107 -0.88 -2.72 -15.20
N GLU A 108 0.43 -2.52 -15.31
CA GLU A 108 1.14 -1.33 -14.82
C GLU A 108 1.91 -0.69 -15.97
N LEU A 109 2.02 0.65 -15.92
CA LEU A 109 2.81 1.43 -16.85
C LEU A 109 3.87 2.19 -16.06
N ILE A 110 5.13 1.98 -16.38
CA ILE A 110 6.19 2.77 -15.75
C ILE A 110 6.15 4.19 -16.33
N THR A 111 5.77 5.16 -15.49
CA THR A 111 5.57 6.55 -15.90
C THR A 111 6.81 7.40 -15.69
N GLU A 112 7.59 7.13 -14.63
CA GLU A 112 8.79 7.88 -14.30
C GLU A 112 9.84 7.00 -13.62
N VAL A 113 11.12 7.25 -13.96
CA VAL A 113 12.28 6.60 -13.37
C VAL A 113 13.32 7.67 -13.05
N VAL A 114 13.60 7.86 -11.76
CA VAL A 114 14.75 8.67 -11.30
C VAL A 114 15.74 7.72 -10.64
N PRO A 115 16.89 7.44 -11.28
CA PRO A 115 17.84 6.45 -10.81
C PRO A 115 18.18 6.64 -9.32
N TYR A 116 18.16 5.53 -8.58
CA TYR A 116 18.50 5.46 -7.14
C TYR A 116 17.62 6.30 -6.23
N LYS A 117 16.50 6.85 -6.73
CA LYS A 117 15.58 7.70 -5.95
C LYS A 117 14.14 7.23 -6.01
N LYS A 118 13.59 7.04 -7.22
CA LYS A 118 12.19 6.64 -7.39
C LYS A 118 11.92 5.92 -8.71
N ARG A 119 10.86 5.11 -8.69
CA ARG A 119 10.15 4.59 -9.87
C ARG A 119 8.65 4.73 -9.60
N GLN A 120 7.93 5.27 -10.58
CA GLN A 120 6.48 5.46 -10.50
C GLN A 120 5.78 4.55 -11.50
N LEU A 121 4.68 3.95 -11.07
CA LEU A 121 3.78 3.07 -11.81
C LEU A 121 2.50 3.82 -12.21
#